data_AF-T2C9X4-F1
#
_entry.id   AF-T2C9X4-F1
#
_cell.length_a   1.000
_cell.length_b   1.000
_cell.length_c   1.000
_cell.angle_alpha   90.00
_cell.angle_beta   90.00
_cell.angle_gamma   90.00
#
_symmetry.space_group_name_H-M   'P 1'
#
loop_
_entity.id
_entity.type
_entity.pdbx_description
1 polymer ?
#
loop_
_entity_poly.entity_id
_entity_poly.type
_entity_poly.pdbx_seq_one_letter_code
_entity_poly.pdbx_strand_id
1 'polypeptide(L)' 'MNTFSHVPPGFRFHPTDEELVDYYLRRKINSRPIDLDVIKDVDLYKIEPWDLQELCRLGTEEQNEWYFF' A
#
# COMPACT_ATOMS: atom_id res chain seq x y z
N MET A 1 -14.41 -2.87 -1.68
CA MET A 1 -14.81 -3.46 -0.39
C MET A 1 -13.59 -3.39 0.50
N ASN A 2 -13.69 -2.81 1.70
CA ASN A 2 -12.55 -2.63 2.59
C ASN A 2 -12.18 -4.01 3.18
N THR A 3 -11.15 -4.66 2.62
CA THR A 3 -10.79 -6.07 2.89
C THR A 3 -10.20 -6.31 4.28
N PHE A 4 -9.93 -5.25 5.03
CA PHE A 4 -9.32 -5.33 6.36
C PHE A 4 -10.24 -5.90 7.46
N SER A 5 -11.57 -5.95 7.26
CA SER A 5 -12.50 -6.38 8.31
C SER A 5 -12.49 -7.89 8.62
N HIS A 6 -11.72 -8.69 7.88
CA HIS A 6 -11.63 -10.16 8.06
C HIS A 6 -10.24 -10.66 8.43
N VAL A 7 -9.30 -9.76 8.71
CA VAL A 7 -7.90 -10.13 8.92
C VAL A 7 -7.62 -10.26 10.42
N PRO A 8 -6.97 -11.36 10.89
CA PRO A 8 -6.63 -11.52 12.30
C PRO A 8 -5.68 -10.42 12.81
N PRO A 9 -5.74 -10.08 14.12
CA PRO A 9 -4.81 -9.15 14.73
C PRO A 9 -3.35 -9.55 14.49
N GLY A 10 -2.51 -8.56 14.18
CA GLY A 10 -1.08 -8.76 13.92
C GLY A 10 -0.73 -9.10 12.48
N PHE A 11 -1.70 -9.40 11.61
CA PHE A 11 -1.45 -9.48 10.18
C PHE A 11 -1.27 -8.08 9.62
N ARG A 12 -0.19 -7.89 8.85
CA ARG A 12 0.18 -6.59 8.29
C ARG A 12 0.60 -6.77 6.84
N PHE A 13 0.49 -5.69 6.09
CA PHE A 13 1.11 -5.63 4.78
C PHE A 13 2.63 -5.55 4.97
N HIS A 14 3.33 -6.65 4.68
CA HIS A 14 4.78 -6.76 4.80
C HIS A 14 5.33 -7.61 3.65
N PRO A 15 5.23 -7.12 2.40
CA PRO A 15 5.66 -7.87 1.22
C PRO A 15 7.18 -7.99 1.17
N THR A 16 7.66 -9.05 0.53
CA THR A 16 9.06 -9.18 0.10
C THR A 16 9.34 -8.30 -1.14
N ASP A 17 10.63 -8.05 -1.41
CA ASP A 17 11.06 -7.34 -2.62
C ASP A 17 10.54 -8.00 -3.90
N GLU A 18 10.56 -9.34 -3.94
CA GLU A 18 10.04 -10.11 -5.07
C GLU A 18 8.54 -9.89 -5.25
N GLU A 19 7.76 -9.92 -4.15
CA GLU A 19 6.33 -9.67 -4.23
C GLU A 19 6.02 -8.22 -4.68
N LEU A 20 6.77 -7.23 -4.20
CA LEU A 20 6.62 -5.84 -4.63
C LEU A 20 6.79 -5.69 -6.15
N VAL A 21 7.84 -6.30 -6.71
CA VAL A 21 8.15 -6.18 -8.14
C VAL A 21 7.26 -7.08 -9.00
N ASP A 22 7.25 -8.38 -8.70
CA ASP A 22 6.69 -9.40 -9.59
C ASP A 22 5.18 -9.56 -9.45
N TYR A 23 4.63 -9.25 -8.28
CA TYR A 23 3.19 -9.22 -8.07
C TYR A 23 2.63 -7.81 -8.23
N TYR A 24 3.01 -6.85 -7.38
CA TYR A 24 2.32 -5.55 -7.33
C TYR A 24 2.65 -4.66 -8.54
N LEU A 25 3.93 -4.34 -8.75
CA LEU A 25 4.35 -3.43 -9.81
C LEU A 25 4.05 -4.02 -11.20
N ARG A 26 4.38 -5.30 -11.42
CA ARG A 26 4.10 -5.97 -12.69
C ARG A 26 2.60 -6.02 -12.99
N ARG A 27 1.73 -6.25 -12.01
CA ARG A 27 0.27 -6.20 -12.23
C ARG A 27 -0.20 -4.79 -12.55
N LYS A 28 0.30 -3.78 -11.83
CA LYS A 28 -0.02 -2.36 -12.06
C LYS A 28 0.26 -1.94 -13.50
N ILE A 29 1.46 -2.22 -14.01
CA ILE A 29 1.88 -1.89 -15.39
C ILE A 29 1.00 -2.61 -16.42
N ASN A 30 0.61 -3.86 -16.14
CA ASN A 30 -0.26 -4.65 -17.03
C ASN A 30 -1.77 -4.36 -16.83
N SER A 31 -2.14 -3.36 -16.03
CA SER A 31 -3.54 -3.04 -15.69
C SER A 31 -4.33 -4.25 -15.17
N ARG A 32 -3.66 -5.16 -14.46
CA ARG A 32 -4.28 -6.33 -13.85
C ARG A 32 -4.84 -5.96 -12.47
N PRO A 33 -5.98 -6.55 -12.07
CA PRO A 33 -6.54 -6.30 -10.75
C PRO A 33 -5.56 -6.74 -9.65
N ILE A 34 -5.49 -5.95 -8.58
CA ILE A 34 -4.76 -6.24 -7.35
C ILE A 34 -5.82 -6.40 -6.26
N ASP A 35 -5.80 -7.53 -5.56
CA ASP A 35 -6.88 -7.92 -4.64
C ASP A 35 -6.93 -7.05 -3.37
N LEU A 36 -5.86 -6.31 -3.10
CA LEU A 36 -5.69 -5.46 -1.92
C LEU A 36 -5.43 -4.01 -2.35
N ASP A 37 -6.25 -3.09 -1.84
CA ASP A 37 -6.10 -1.63 -2.05
C ASP A 37 -5.14 -1.02 -1.01
N VAL A 38 -3.93 -1.60 -0.93
CA VAL A 38 -2.88 -1.30 0.06
C VAL A 38 -1.82 -0.34 -0.46
N ILE A 39 -1.62 -0.27 -1.78
CA ILE A 39 -0.67 0.66 -2.44
C ILE A 39 -1.49 1.71 -3.20
N LYS A 40 -1.27 3.00 -2.89
CA LYS A 40 -1.99 4.11 -3.51
C LYS A 40 -1.19 4.74 -4.65
N ASP A 41 -1.88 5.18 -5.69
CA ASP A 41 -1.30 6.03 -6.74
C ASP A 41 -1.04 7.43 -6.19
N VAL A 42 0.23 7.83 -6.10
CA VAL A 42 0.62 9.13 -5.54
C VAL A 42 1.76 9.73 -6.35
N ASP A 43 1.61 10.99 -6.74
CA ASP A 43 2.70 11.75 -7.34
C ASP A 43 3.68 12.21 -6.25
N LEU A 44 4.62 11.33 -5.91
CA LEU A 44 5.62 11.55 -4.84
C LEU A 44 6.47 12.81 -5.07
N TYR A 45 6.65 13.25 -6.31
CA TYR A 45 7.50 14.40 -6.62
C TYR A 45 6.80 15.75 -6.36
N LYS A 46 5.51 15.74 -6.02
CA LYS A 46 4.72 16.95 -5.70
C LYS A 46 4.40 17.09 -4.22
N ILE A 47 4.81 16.14 -3.39
CA ILE A 47 4.43 16.05 -1.99
C ILE A 47 5.69 15.97 -1.16
N GLU A 48 5.77 16.79 -0.12
CA GLU A 48 6.88 16.70 0.81
C GLU A 48 6.75 15.42 1.66
N PRO A 49 7.87 14.77 2.01
CA PRO A 49 7.83 13.49 2.73
C PRO A 49 7.01 13.51 4.03
N TRP A 50 6.98 14.64 4.74
CA TRP A 50 6.21 14.80 5.98
C TRP A 50 4.70 14.95 5.75
N ASP A 51 4.27 15.44 4.60
CA ASP A 51 2.86 15.60 4.25
C ASP A 51 2.22 14.26 3.83
N LEU A 52 3.05 13.27 3.45
CA LEU A 52 2.59 11.92 3.10
C LEU A 52 1.87 11.23 4.26
N GLN A 53 2.30 11.47 5.51
CA GLN A 53 1.71 10.80 6.67
C GLN A 53 0.22 11.15 6.86
N GLU A 54 -0.17 12.40 6.58
CA GLU A 54 -1.57 12.83 6.71
C GLU A 54 -2.44 12.22 5.62
N LEU A 55 -1.91 12.08 4.40
CA LEU A 55 -2.61 11.49 3.26
C LEU A 55 -2.81 9.96 3.41
N CYS A 56 -1.94 9.30 4.18
CA CYS A 56 -1.78 7.85 4.16
C CYS A 56 -2.18 7.15 5.46
N ARG A 57 -2.90 7.84 6.36
CA ARG A 57 -3.51 7.23 7.55
C ARG A 57 -4.58 6.20 7.14
N LEU A 58 -4.14 4.99 6.84
CA LEU A 58 -4.98 3.81 6.63
C LEU A 58 -5.21 3.12 7.99
N GLY A 59 -6.20 3.60 8.75
CA GLY A 59 -6.65 2.95 9.98
C GLY A 59 -5.97 3.41 11.27
N THR A 60 -6.10 2.60 12.32
CA THR A 60 -5.76 2.91 13.72
C THR A 60 -4.48 2.25 14.25
N GLU A 61 -3.80 1.42 13.44
CA GLU A 61 -2.59 0.72 13.87
C GLU A 61 -1.32 1.51 13.53
N GLU A 62 -0.27 1.33 14.33
CA GLU A 62 1.08 1.89 14.10
C GLU A 62 1.67 1.30 12.81
N GLN A 63 1.41 1.96 11.67
CA GLN A 63 2.10 1.73 10.41
C GLN A 63 3.36 2.59 10.37
N ASN A 64 4.52 1.96 10.21
CA ASN A 64 5.81 2.63 10.08
C ASN A 64 6.26 2.78 8.62
N GLU A 65 5.55 2.12 7.69
CA GLU A 65 5.93 2.00 6.29
C GLU A 65 4.71 2.25 5.42
N TRP A 66 4.92 2.95 4.30
CA TRP A 66 3.90 3.27 3.31
C TRP A 66 4.43 2.94 1.92
N TYR A 67 3.52 2.48 1.06
CA TYR A 67 3.84 2.05 -0.30
C TYR A 67 2.98 2.82 -1.30
N PHE A 68 3.63 3.33 -2.34
CA PHE A 68 3.00 4.13 -3.39
C PHE A 68 3.39 3.61 -4.77
N PHE A 69 2.47 3.78 -5.73
CA PHE A 69 2.77 3.68 -7.16
C PHE A 69 3.13 5.04 -7.72
#